data_AF-A0A2N8F2K5-F1
#
_entry.id   AF-A0A2N8F2K5-F1
#
_cell.length_a   1.000
_cell.length_b   1.000
_cell.length_c   1.000
_cell.angle_alpha   90.00
_cell.angle_beta   90.00
_cell.angle_gamma   90.00
#
_symmetry.space_group_name_H-M   'P 1'
#
loop_
_entity.id
_entity.type
_entity.pdbx_description
1 polymer ?
#
loop_
_entity_poly.entity_id
_entity_poly.type
_entity_poly.pdbx_seq_one_letter_code
_entity_poly.pdbx_strand_id
1 'polypeptide(L)'
;MTMQTANKLPAWLLINIDSAVITLSRPSEVNGVKVDTLVLRAPLVREVRAADRAAGDDDELRELQLFASLAEAGLKDLEGLKVVDYRRLQAAYSNLVPHVDYSKSLPAWLSVTAENAVVSLSRPSEVNGVQIDKLTLRSPTVREVRAADRAAGGDDEQRELVLFAELAGAAIADLEGLKVVDYNRLQAGYFRLEQDDGV
;
A
#
# COMPACT_ATOMS: atom_id res chain seq x y z
N MET A 1 -33.08 3.14 3.09
CA MET A 1 -31.90 3.09 3.98
C MET A 1 -31.40 1.66 4.00
N THR A 2 -30.49 1.29 3.11
CA THR A 2 -29.87 -0.03 3.08
C THR A 2 -28.60 0.04 3.92
N MET A 3 -28.66 -0.54 5.12
CA MET A 3 -27.48 -0.75 5.94
C MET A 3 -26.58 -1.75 5.22
N GLN A 4 -25.44 -1.28 4.73
CA GLN A 4 -24.36 -2.12 4.25
C GLN A 4 -23.91 -2.96 5.45
N THR A 5 -24.17 -4.26 5.42
CA THR A 5 -23.66 -5.21 6.41
C THR A 5 -22.14 -5.09 6.41
N ALA A 6 -21.58 -4.59 7.51
CA ALA A 6 -20.14 -4.68 7.75
C ALA A 6 -19.77 -6.16 7.67
N ASN A 7 -19.05 -6.56 6.62
CA ASN A 7 -18.66 -7.95 6.42
C ASN A 7 -17.83 -8.38 7.63
N LYS A 8 -18.38 -9.28 8.44
CA LYS A 8 -17.69 -9.82 9.60
C LYS A 8 -16.43 -10.54 9.12
N LEU A 9 -15.28 -10.16 9.66
CA LEU A 9 -14.01 -10.81 9.34
C LEU A 9 -14.10 -12.32 9.67
N PRO A 10 -13.51 -13.19 8.83
CA PRO A 10 -13.52 -14.61 9.08
C PRO A 10 -12.76 -14.95 10.35
N ALA A 11 -13.15 -16.02 11.05
CA ALA A 11 -12.57 -16.39 12.35
C ALA A 11 -11.06 -16.72 12.31
N TRP A 12 -10.50 -17.00 11.12
CA TRP A 12 -9.07 -17.25 10.94
C TRP A 12 -8.24 -15.98 10.72
N LEU A 13 -8.88 -14.80 10.66
CA LEU A 13 -8.22 -13.53 10.38
C LEU A 13 -8.44 -12.53 11.52
N LEU A 14 -7.33 -12.06 12.10
CA LEU A 14 -7.31 -10.91 12.99
C LEU A 14 -6.56 -9.77 12.29
N ILE A 15 -7.25 -8.66 12.05
CA ILE A 15 -6.62 -7.44 11.52
C ILE A 15 -6.24 -6.55 12.71
N ASN A 16 -4.94 -6.33 12.85
CA ASN A 16 -4.39 -5.29 13.68
C ASN A 16 -4.13 -4.06 12.83
N ILE A 17 -3.74 -2.99 13.51
CA ILE A 17 -3.48 -1.71 12.86
C ILE A 17 -2.28 -1.76 11.88
N ASP A 18 -1.33 -2.70 12.00
CA ASP A 18 -0.10 -2.80 11.16
C ASP A 18 0.16 -4.18 10.58
N SER A 19 -0.71 -5.12 10.90
CA SER A 19 -0.49 -6.51 10.57
C SER A 19 -1.80 -7.27 10.56
N ALA A 20 -1.80 -8.36 9.83
CA ALA A 20 -2.84 -9.37 9.90
C ALA A 20 -2.24 -10.62 10.54
N VAL A 21 -2.91 -11.18 11.53
CA VAL A 21 -2.61 -12.52 12.05
C VAL A 21 -3.55 -13.50 11.36
N ILE A 22 -2.96 -14.45 10.65
CA ILE A 22 -3.64 -15.47 9.88
C ILE A 22 -3.47 -16.81 10.60
N THR A 23 -4.55 -17.35 11.15
CA THR A 23 -4.57 -18.74 11.59
C THR A 23 -4.56 -19.64 10.37
N LEU A 24 -3.66 -20.61 10.33
CA LEU A 24 -3.55 -21.59 9.25
C LEU A 24 -4.58 -22.70 9.43
N SER A 25 -4.90 -23.40 8.34
CA SER A 25 -5.82 -24.54 8.34
C SER A 25 -5.24 -25.76 9.06
N ARG A 26 -3.91 -25.81 9.17
CA ARG A 26 -3.10 -26.81 9.87
C ARG A 26 -1.71 -26.21 10.17
N PRO A 27 -0.93 -26.80 11.09
CA PRO A 27 0.45 -26.38 11.29
C PRO A 27 1.28 -26.48 9.99
N SER A 28 2.09 -25.47 9.71
CA SER A 28 3.06 -25.43 8.61
C SER A 28 4.45 -25.14 9.14
N GLU A 29 5.49 -25.52 8.38
CA GLU A 29 6.88 -25.20 8.70
C GLU A 29 7.26 -23.86 8.04
N VAL A 30 7.79 -22.94 8.83
CA VAL A 30 8.26 -21.62 8.40
C VAL A 30 9.61 -21.38 9.07
N ASN A 31 10.66 -21.15 8.28
CA ASN A 31 12.04 -21.02 8.76
C ASN A 31 12.46 -22.18 9.70
N GLY A 32 12.01 -23.40 9.42
CA GLY A 32 12.30 -24.59 10.24
C GLY A 32 11.46 -24.72 11.52
N VAL A 33 10.49 -23.83 11.74
CA VAL A 33 9.63 -23.83 12.94
C VAL A 33 8.20 -24.16 12.55
N LYS A 34 7.56 -25.07 13.29
CA LYS A 34 6.12 -25.35 13.12
C LYS A 34 5.30 -24.21 13.71
N VAL A 35 4.44 -23.62 12.88
CA VAL A 35 3.55 -22.51 13.27
C VAL A 35 2.10 -22.83 12.91
N ASP A 36 1.19 -22.41 13.77
CA ASP A 36 -0.27 -22.44 13.51
C ASP A 36 -0.78 -21.11 12.95
N THR A 37 0.06 -20.07 12.99
CA THR A 37 -0.28 -18.72 12.56
C THR A 37 0.85 -18.09 11.76
N LEU A 38 0.49 -17.32 10.74
CA LEU A 38 1.39 -16.39 10.06
C LEU A 38 1.01 -14.96 10.39
N VAL A 39 1.98 -14.07 10.48
CA VAL A 39 1.77 -12.63 10.65
C VAL A 39 2.20 -11.94 9.38
N LEU A 40 1.28 -11.27 8.70
CA LEU A 40 1.58 -10.46 7.52
C LEU A 40 1.63 -8.99 7.95
N ARG A 41 2.79 -8.33 7.86
CA ARG A 41 2.88 -6.89 8.16
C ARG A 41 2.35 -6.04 7.00
N ALA A 42 1.88 -4.84 7.31
CA ALA A 42 1.46 -3.87 6.32
C ALA A 42 2.66 -3.45 5.44
N PRO A 43 2.54 -3.56 4.11
CA PRO A 43 3.65 -3.32 3.19
C PRO A 43 4.06 -1.85 3.13
N LEU A 44 5.34 -1.62 2.88
CA LEU A 44 5.88 -0.34 2.45
C LEU A 44 5.95 -0.28 0.91
N VAL A 45 5.88 0.93 0.35
CA VAL A 45 6.00 1.15 -1.10
C VAL A 45 7.30 0.58 -1.67
N ARG A 46 8.43 0.77 -0.96
CA ARG A 46 9.73 0.22 -1.36
C ARG A 46 9.73 -1.30 -1.56
N GLU A 47 8.86 -2.01 -0.84
CA GLU A 47 8.83 -3.48 -0.82
C GLU A 47 8.03 -4.03 -1.97
N VAL A 48 6.93 -3.36 -2.33
CA VAL A 48 6.19 -3.63 -3.56
C VAL A 48 7.13 -3.43 -4.76
N ARG A 49 7.81 -2.28 -4.83
CA ARG A 49 8.79 -2.00 -5.90
C ARG A 49 9.98 -2.94 -5.91
N ALA A 50 10.42 -3.43 -4.75
CA ALA A 50 11.48 -4.43 -4.69
C ALA A 50 11.02 -5.77 -5.26
N ALA A 51 9.79 -6.19 -4.95
CA ALA A 51 9.18 -7.39 -5.50
C ALA A 51 8.93 -7.27 -7.02
N ASP A 52 8.42 -6.13 -7.48
CA ASP A 52 8.18 -5.86 -8.91
C ASP A 52 9.49 -5.98 -9.72
N ARG A 53 10.55 -5.32 -9.26
CA ARG A 53 11.87 -5.38 -9.91
C ARG A 53 12.49 -6.78 -9.91
N ALA A 54 12.29 -7.53 -8.85
CA ALA A 54 12.90 -8.85 -8.69
C ALA A 54 12.10 -9.96 -9.41
N ALA A 55 10.82 -9.74 -9.71
CA ALA A 55 9.98 -10.69 -10.44
C ALA A 55 9.90 -10.40 -11.95
N GLY A 56 10.10 -9.16 -12.39
CA GLY A 56 9.92 -8.78 -13.79
C GLY A 56 8.46 -8.97 -14.21
N ASP A 57 8.23 -9.71 -15.30
CA ASP A 57 6.88 -9.96 -15.83
C ASP A 57 6.16 -11.15 -15.14
N ASP A 58 6.76 -11.77 -14.12
CA ASP A 58 6.18 -12.91 -13.40
C ASP A 58 5.34 -12.44 -12.19
N ASP A 59 4.05 -12.22 -12.43
CA ASP A 59 3.10 -11.78 -11.39
C ASP A 59 3.00 -12.75 -10.20
N GLU A 60 3.15 -14.05 -10.43
CA GLU A 60 3.07 -15.06 -9.36
C GLU A 60 4.29 -14.97 -8.46
N LEU A 61 5.48 -14.86 -9.07
CA LEU A 61 6.73 -14.66 -8.35
C LEU A 61 6.75 -13.33 -7.57
N ARG A 62 6.19 -12.27 -8.16
CA ARG A 62 6.05 -10.95 -7.53
C ARG A 62 5.26 -11.00 -6.24
N GLU A 63 4.07 -11.62 -6.29
CA GLU A 63 3.22 -11.80 -5.11
C GLU A 63 3.92 -12.67 -4.05
N LEU A 64 4.51 -13.79 -4.47
CA LEU A 64 5.23 -14.70 -3.57
C LEU A 64 6.39 -14.00 -2.85
N GLN A 65 7.19 -13.21 -3.57
CA GLN A 65 8.30 -12.45 -3.00
C GLN A 65 7.82 -11.39 -2.01
N LEU A 66 6.76 -10.65 -2.36
CA LEU A 66 6.16 -9.66 -1.47
C LEU A 66 5.66 -10.34 -0.19
N PHE A 67 4.86 -11.39 -0.30
CA PHE A 67 4.30 -12.08 0.87
C PHE A 67 5.40 -12.72 1.73
N ALA A 68 6.46 -13.26 1.12
CA ALA A 68 7.58 -13.81 1.87
C ALA A 68 8.24 -12.73 2.74
N SER A 69 8.49 -11.56 2.15
CA SER A 69 9.04 -10.40 2.86
C SER A 69 8.11 -9.89 3.98
N LEU A 70 6.79 -9.82 3.72
CA LEU A 70 5.81 -9.33 4.69
C LEU A 70 5.53 -10.33 5.82
N ALA A 71 5.68 -11.62 5.56
CA ALA A 71 5.48 -12.69 6.53
C ALA A 71 6.76 -13.09 7.28
N GLU A 72 7.91 -12.49 6.93
CA GLU A 72 9.23 -12.90 7.40
C GLU A 72 9.50 -14.40 7.17
N ALA A 73 8.99 -14.93 6.06
CA ALA A 73 9.06 -16.35 5.69
C ALA A 73 9.98 -16.57 4.48
N GLY A 74 10.54 -17.78 4.36
CA GLY A 74 11.24 -18.18 3.15
C GLY A 74 10.27 -18.35 1.97
N LEU A 75 10.73 -18.05 0.75
CA LEU A 75 9.93 -18.25 -0.47
C LEU A 75 9.40 -19.70 -0.57
N LYS A 76 10.28 -20.68 -0.30
CA LYS A 76 9.94 -22.11 -0.29
C LYS A 76 8.90 -22.49 0.76
N ASP A 77 8.87 -21.78 1.89
CA ASP A 77 7.88 -22.03 2.94
C ASP A 77 6.49 -21.60 2.47
N LEU A 78 6.40 -20.47 1.76
CA LEU A 78 5.15 -20.02 1.14
C LEU A 78 4.70 -20.93 -0.01
N GLU A 79 5.62 -21.36 -0.87
CA GLU A 79 5.33 -22.36 -1.93
C GLU A 79 4.86 -23.71 -1.33
N GLY A 80 5.33 -24.05 -0.13
CA GLY A 80 4.93 -25.25 0.61
C GLY A 80 3.57 -25.15 1.31
N LEU A 81 2.96 -23.96 1.38
CA LEU A 81 1.65 -23.79 2.00
C LEU A 81 0.57 -24.54 1.22
N LYS A 82 -0.48 -24.94 1.93
CA LYS A 82 -1.70 -25.36 1.24
C LYS A 82 -2.33 -24.15 0.56
N VAL A 83 -2.90 -24.38 -0.62
CA VAL A 83 -3.59 -23.33 -1.40
C VAL A 83 -4.62 -22.57 -0.55
N VAL A 84 -5.36 -23.26 0.33
CA VAL A 84 -6.31 -22.59 1.24
C VAL A 84 -5.64 -21.57 2.16
N ASP A 85 -4.44 -21.86 2.65
CA ASP A 85 -3.68 -20.99 3.54
C ASP A 85 -3.02 -19.85 2.76
N TYR A 86 -2.54 -20.14 1.56
CA TYR A 86 -2.08 -19.09 0.63
C TYR A 86 -3.20 -18.10 0.26
N ARG A 87 -4.43 -18.59 0.02
CA ARG A 87 -5.60 -17.73 -0.18
C ARG A 87 -5.96 -16.91 1.05
N ARG A 88 -5.69 -17.42 2.27
CA ARG A 88 -5.84 -16.63 3.50
C ARG A 88 -4.83 -15.48 3.57
N LEU A 89 -3.60 -15.68 3.10
CA LEU A 89 -2.58 -14.62 2.99
C LEU A 89 -3.03 -13.52 2.00
N GLN A 90 -3.51 -13.90 0.81
CA GLN A 90 -4.03 -12.94 -0.17
C GLN A 90 -5.20 -12.11 0.41
N ALA A 91 -6.15 -12.78 1.05
CA ALA A 91 -7.29 -12.09 1.68
C ALA A 91 -6.85 -11.18 2.84
N ALA A 92 -5.84 -11.58 3.62
CA ALA A 92 -5.25 -10.74 4.65
C ALA A 92 -4.58 -9.49 4.04
N TYR A 93 -3.82 -9.67 2.96
CA TYR A 93 -3.19 -8.57 2.23
C TYR A 93 -4.22 -7.55 1.71
N SER A 94 -5.32 -8.01 1.08
CA SER A 94 -6.39 -7.13 0.61
C SER A 94 -7.07 -6.33 1.72
N ASN A 95 -7.01 -6.80 2.98
CA ASN A 95 -7.50 -6.02 4.13
C ASN A 95 -6.46 -4.99 4.61
N LEU A 96 -5.16 -5.29 4.52
CA LEU A 96 -4.09 -4.37 4.86
C LEU A 96 -3.92 -3.25 3.83
N VAL A 97 -4.14 -3.58 2.55
CA VAL A 97 -4.08 -2.66 1.42
C VAL A 97 -5.44 -2.66 0.72
N PRO A 98 -6.45 -2.01 1.32
CA PRO A 98 -7.76 -1.92 0.69
C PRO A 98 -7.65 -1.12 -0.61
N HIS A 99 -8.43 -1.52 -1.61
CA HIS A 99 -8.61 -0.71 -2.81
C HIS A 99 -9.24 0.63 -2.42
N VAL A 100 -8.71 1.71 -2.96
CA VAL A 100 -9.25 3.04 -2.74
C VAL A 100 -10.61 3.13 -3.40
N ASP A 101 -11.61 3.58 -2.66
CA ASP A 101 -12.90 3.93 -3.25
C ASP A 101 -12.81 5.32 -3.89
N TYR A 102 -12.88 5.35 -5.22
CA TYR A 102 -12.95 6.59 -6.01
C TYR A 102 -14.41 7.07 -6.22
N SER A 103 -15.36 6.61 -5.38
CA SER A 103 -16.74 7.11 -5.40
C SER A 103 -16.80 8.62 -5.13
N LYS A 104 -17.92 9.28 -5.47
CA LYS A 104 -18.01 10.74 -5.37
C LYS A 104 -17.74 11.26 -3.96
N SER A 105 -18.18 10.57 -2.90
CA SER A 105 -18.01 11.06 -1.52
C SER A 105 -16.54 11.06 -1.09
N LEU A 106 -16.08 12.17 -0.52
CA LEU A 106 -14.76 12.22 0.09
C LEU A 106 -14.68 11.31 1.33
N PRO A 107 -13.62 10.51 1.44
CA PRO A 107 -13.35 9.76 2.66
C PRO A 107 -12.83 10.68 3.77
N ALA A 108 -13.06 10.29 5.03
CA ALA A 108 -12.67 11.11 6.20
C ALA A 108 -11.15 11.39 6.32
N TRP A 109 -10.31 10.61 5.65
CA TRP A 109 -8.86 10.81 5.62
C TRP A 109 -8.40 11.81 4.54
N LEU A 110 -9.29 12.31 3.68
CA LEU A 110 -8.96 13.23 2.58
C LEU A 110 -9.71 14.56 2.71
N SER A 111 -8.96 15.65 2.57
CA SER A 111 -9.51 17.00 2.38
C SER A 111 -8.92 17.59 1.11
N VAL A 112 -9.76 18.08 0.19
CA VAL A 112 -9.30 18.64 -1.09
C VAL A 112 -9.75 20.09 -1.23
N THR A 113 -8.89 20.90 -1.79
CA THR A 113 -9.15 22.27 -2.25
C THR A 113 -8.57 22.43 -3.65
N ALA A 114 -8.85 23.55 -4.32
CA ALA A 114 -8.25 23.85 -5.63
C ALA A 114 -6.71 23.94 -5.60
N GLU A 115 -6.12 24.18 -4.42
CA GLU A 115 -4.68 24.40 -4.26
C GLU A 115 -3.92 23.18 -3.73
N ASN A 116 -4.61 22.27 -3.04
CA ASN A 116 -3.99 21.12 -2.41
C ASN A 116 -4.97 20.02 -1.98
N ALA A 117 -4.43 18.81 -1.83
CA ALA A 117 -5.05 17.68 -1.16
C ALA A 117 -4.27 17.36 0.13
N VAL A 118 -4.95 17.36 1.27
CA VAL A 118 -4.40 16.96 2.57
C VAL A 118 -4.87 15.55 2.88
N VAL A 119 -3.91 14.63 2.99
CA VAL A 119 -4.13 13.21 3.29
C VAL A 119 -3.72 12.94 4.72
N SER A 120 -4.66 12.45 5.54
CA SER A 120 -4.36 11.87 6.84
C SER A 120 -3.82 10.46 6.64
N LEU A 121 -2.61 10.24 7.13
CA LEU A 121 -1.96 8.95 7.11
C LEU A 121 -2.67 8.00 8.07
N SER A 122 -2.65 6.71 7.76
CA SER A 122 -3.16 5.66 8.64
C SER A 122 -2.43 5.68 9.97
N ARG A 123 -1.17 6.14 9.96
CA ARG A 123 -0.24 6.22 11.08
C ARG A 123 0.79 7.33 10.89
N PRO A 124 1.41 7.80 11.99
CA PRO A 124 2.59 8.64 11.89
C PRO A 124 3.67 8.01 11.03
N SER A 125 4.22 8.78 10.10
CA SER A 125 5.35 8.40 9.25
C SER A 125 6.42 9.49 9.30
N GLU A 126 7.67 9.10 9.14
CA GLU A 126 8.78 10.04 9.07
C GLU A 126 8.89 10.61 7.65
N VAL A 127 8.85 11.94 7.53
CA VAL A 127 9.09 12.67 6.29
C VAL A 127 10.02 13.82 6.59
N ASN A 128 11.10 13.96 5.82
CA ASN A 128 12.15 14.95 6.07
C ASN A 128 12.71 14.91 7.52
N GLY A 129 12.78 13.73 8.13
CA GLY A 129 13.23 13.55 9.51
C GLY A 129 12.21 13.94 10.60
N VAL A 130 10.96 14.22 10.23
CA VAL A 130 9.89 14.64 11.16
C VAL A 130 8.73 13.65 11.10
N GLN A 131 8.20 13.27 12.26
CA GLN A 131 6.99 12.45 12.35
C GLN A 131 5.76 13.29 12.03
N ILE A 132 5.02 12.90 10.99
CA ILE A 132 3.78 13.56 10.54
C ILE A 132 2.63 12.57 10.51
N ASP A 133 1.42 13.05 10.80
CA ASP A 133 0.16 12.31 10.67
C ASP A 133 -0.61 12.67 9.40
N LYS A 134 -0.18 13.74 8.71
CA LYS A 134 -0.79 14.25 7.48
C LYS A 134 0.26 14.66 6.47
N LEU A 135 0.05 14.32 5.21
CA LEU A 135 0.85 14.78 4.09
C LEU A 135 -0.02 15.62 3.15
N THR A 136 0.55 16.71 2.63
CA THR A 136 -0.15 17.62 1.72
C THR A 136 0.45 17.52 0.33
N LEU A 137 -0.37 17.26 -0.69
CA LEU A 137 0.02 17.41 -2.09
C LEU A 137 -0.51 18.75 -2.59
N ARG A 138 0.37 19.63 -3.07
CA ARG A 138 -0.06 20.83 -3.80
C ARG A 138 -0.56 20.47 -5.21
N SER A 139 -1.40 21.32 -5.78
CA SER A 139 -1.86 21.17 -7.17
C SER A 139 -0.67 21.15 -8.14
N PRO A 140 -0.64 20.20 -9.10
CA PRO A 140 0.48 20.06 -10.03
C PRO A 140 0.48 21.13 -11.11
N THR A 141 1.67 21.53 -11.55
CA THR A 141 1.85 22.28 -12.79
C THR A 141 2.26 21.36 -13.95
N VAL A 142 1.94 21.75 -15.19
CA VAL A 142 2.39 21.03 -16.39
C VAL A 142 3.93 20.91 -16.45
N ARG A 143 4.66 21.89 -15.89
CA ARG A 143 6.13 21.86 -15.84
C ARG A 143 6.63 20.69 -14.98
N GLU A 144 6.00 20.46 -13.83
CA GLU A 144 6.36 19.38 -12.90
C GLU A 144 6.01 18.03 -13.46
N VAL A 145 4.81 17.88 -14.04
CA VAL A 145 4.43 16.64 -14.74
C VAL A 145 5.47 16.28 -15.80
N ARG A 146 5.85 17.24 -16.65
CA ARG A 146 6.89 17.02 -17.68
C ARG A 146 8.28 16.76 -17.10
N ALA A 147 8.59 17.29 -15.92
CA ALA A 147 9.86 17.04 -15.25
C ALA A 147 9.93 15.61 -14.70
N ALA A 148 8.83 15.15 -14.10
CA ALA A 148 8.67 13.76 -13.68
C ALA A 148 8.77 12.79 -14.86
N ASP A 149 8.09 13.07 -15.98
CA ASP A 149 8.19 12.26 -17.21
C ASP A 149 9.64 12.05 -17.67
N ARG A 150 10.44 13.12 -17.63
CA ARG A 150 11.86 13.06 -18.03
C ARG A 150 12.71 12.30 -17.03
N ALA A 151 12.43 12.44 -15.73
CA ALA A 151 13.17 11.76 -14.67
C ALA A 151 12.87 10.26 -14.61
N ALA A 152 11.66 9.87 -15.01
CA ALA A 152 11.17 8.49 -14.99
C ALA A 152 11.85 7.57 -16.00
N GLY A 153 12.29 8.10 -17.14
CA GLY A 153 12.89 7.27 -18.19
C GLY A 153 11.97 6.18 -18.75
N GLY A 154 10.64 6.36 -18.66
CA GLY A 154 9.63 5.39 -19.09
C GLY A 154 9.13 4.44 -17.98
N ASP A 155 9.60 4.56 -16.75
CA ASP A 155 9.06 3.87 -15.58
C ASP A 155 7.90 4.70 -14.98
N ASP A 156 6.66 4.26 -15.20
CA ASP A 156 5.46 4.96 -14.75
C ASP A 156 5.38 5.10 -13.22
N GLU A 157 5.88 4.11 -12.47
CA GLU A 157 5.90 4.16 -11.01
C GLU A 157 6.95 5.17 -10.53
N GLN A 158 8.13 5.21 -11.19
CA GLN A 158 9.15 6.21 -10.91
C GLN A 158 8.66 7.62 -11.25
N ARG A 159 7.92 7.78 -12.36
CA ARG A 159 7.28 9.04 -12.74
C ARG A 159 6.37 9.55 -11.62
N GLU A 160 5.48 8.69 -11.14
CA GLU A 160 4.54 9.06 -10.08
C GLU A 160 5.26 9.44 -8.79
N LEU A 161 6.24 8.64 -8.35
CA LEU A 161 7.03 8.94 -7.16
C LEU A 161 7.75 10.28 -7.23
N VAL A 162 8.38 10.59 -8.38
CA VAL A 162 9.05 11.88 -8.58
C VAL A 162 8.05 13.03 -8.52
N LEU A 163 6.89 12.87 -9.15
CA LEU A 163 5.85 13.90 -9.11
C LEU A 163 5.34 14.10 -7.68
N PHE A 164 4.98 13.03 -6.98
CA PHE A 164 4.41 13.14 -5.63
C PHE A 164 5.43 13.68 -4.62
N ALA A 165 6.70 13.33 -4.76
CA ALA A 165 7.77 13.88 -3.93
C ALA A 165 7.86 15.41 -4.08
N GLU A 166 7.80 15.90 -5.32
CA GLU A 166 7.82 17.33 -5.65
C GLU A 166 6.56 18.07 -5.17
N LEU A 167 5.38 17.44 -5.27
CA LEU A 167 4.12 18.02 -4.80
C LEU A 167 3.99 18.03 -3.27
N ALA A 168 4.59 17.04 -2.60
CA ALA A 168 4.62 16.92 -1.15
C ALA A 168 5.74 17.71 -0.48
N GLY A 169 6.76 18.12 -1.23
CA GLY A 169 8.00 18.65 -0.66
C GLY A 169 8.74 17.60 0.18
N ALA A 170 8.69 16.33 -0.23
CA ALA A 170 9.27 15.18 0.46
C ALA A 170 10.37 14.52 -0.38
N ALA A 171 11.29 13.79 0.26
CA ALA A 171 12.22 12.95 -0.49
C ALA A 171 11.50 11.72 -1.06
N ILE A 172 11.96 11.21 -2.22
CA ILE A 172 11.43 9.96 -2.80
C ILE A 172 11.55 8.80 -1.80
N ALA A 173 12.66 8.72 -1.07
CA ALA A 173 12.90 7.69 -0.06
C ALA A 173 11.86 7.73 1.09
N ASP A 174 11.34 8.92 1.41
CA ASP A 174 10.29 9.06 2.43
C ASP A 174 8.96 8.51 1.90
N LEU A 175 8.62 8.80 0.63
CA LEU A 175 7.43 8.22 -0.01
C LEU A 175 7.53 6.70 -0.18
N GLU A 176 8.71 6.20 -0.54
CA GLU A 176 9.01 4.77 -0.58
C GLU A 176 8.95 4.12 0.82
N GLY A 177 9.08 4.92 1.88
CA GLY A 177 8.90 4.54 3.28
C GLY A 177 7.47 4.59 3.78
N LEU A 178 6.51 5.08 3.00
CA LEU A 178 5.10 5.07 3.39
C LEU A 178 4.52 3.66 3.33
N LYS A 179 3.51 3.41 4.17
CA LYS A 179 2.63 2.25 4.01
C LYS A 179 1.91 2.36 2.67
N VAL A 180 1.75 1.24 1.97
CA VAL A 180 1.07 1.23 0.65
C VAL A 180 -0.35 1.79 0.74
N VAL A 181 -1.08 1.53 1.84
CA VAL A 181 -2.40 2.13 2.06
C VAL A 181 -2.35 3.67 2.05
N ASP A 182 -1.29 4.27 2.59
CA ASP A 182 -1.14 5.73 2.66
C ASP A 182 -0.66 6.31 1.34
N TYR A 183 0.20 5.59 0.62
CA TYR A 183 0.57 5.95 -0.74
C TYR A 183 -0.64 5.91 -1.69
N ASN A 184 -1.50 4.90 -1.57
CA ASN A 184 -2.75 4.83 -2.32
C ASN A 184 -3.69 6.01 -1.97
N ARG A 185 -3.70 6.47 -0.71
CA ARG A 185 -4.43 7.70 -0.32
C ARG A 185 -3.87 8.94 -1.00
N LEU A 186 -2.55 9.03 -1.18
CA LEU A 186 -1.92 10.11 -1.96
C LEU A 186 -2.34 10.07 -3.42
N GLN A 187 -2.35 8.89 -4.06
CA GLN A 187 -2.85 8.72 -5.43
C GLN A 187 -4.29 9.20 -5.57
N ALA A 188 -5.14 8.86 -4.58
CA ALA A 188 -6.52 9.33 -4.54
C ALA A 188 -6.63 10.85 -4.42
N GLY A 189 -5.80 11.47 -3.56
CA GLY A 189 -5.76 12.92 -3.41
C GLY A 189 -5.31 13.61 -4.70
N TYR A 190 -4.26 13.09 -5.35
CA TYR A 190 -3.78 13.58 -6.64
C TYR A 190 -4.85 13.49 -7.73
N PHE A 191 -5.54 12.35 -7.83
CA PHE A 191 -6.63 12.16 -8.80
C PHE A 191 -7.72 13.22 -8.66
N ARG A 192 -8.09 13.60 -7.42
CA ARG A 192 -9.06 14.69 -7.18
C ARG A 192 -8.55 16.06 -7.62
N LEU A 193 -7.27 16.33 -7.41
CA LEU A 193 -6.64 17.58 -7.89
C LEU A 193 -6.60 17.64 -9.42
N GLU A 194 -6.39 16.51 -10.10
CA GLU A 194 -6.36 16.46 -11.57
C GLU A 194 -7.76 16.65 -12.18
N GLN A 195 -8.80 16.07 -11.56
CA GLN A 195 -10.17 16.16 -12.07
C GLN A 195 -10.87 17.49 -11.75
N ASP A 196 -10.34 18.27 -10.80
CA ASP A 196 -10.95 19.49 -10.26
C ASP A 196 -12.44 19.27 -9.90
N ASP A 197 -12.78 18.08 -9.42
CA ASP A 197 -14.18 17.68 -9.19
C ASP A 197 -14.73 18.18 -7.85
N GLY A 198 -13.86 18.77 -7.01
CA GLY A 198 -14.22 19.64 -5.90
C GLY A 198 -15.22 19.06 -4.89
N VAL A 199 -15.33 17.73 -4.80
CA VAL A 199 -16.13 17.07 -3.75
C VAL A 199 -15.41 17.15 -2.42
#